data_AF-A0A6P6V0A8-F1
#
_entry.id   AF-A0A6P6V0A8-F1
#
_cell.length_a   1.000
_cell.length_b   1.000
_cell.length_c   1.000
_cell.angle_alpha   90.00
_cell.angle_beta   90.00
_cell.angle_gamma   90.00
#
_symmetry.space_group_name_H-M   'P 1'
#
loop_
_entity.id
_entity.type
_entity.pdbx_description
1 polymer ?
#
loop_
_entity_poly.entity_id
_entity_poly.type
_entity_poly.pdbx_seq_one_letter_code
_entity_poly.pdbx_strand_id
1 'polypeptide(L)'
;MEQSRTQKHTVVLVPLPLQGHITPMLQLGNILYSKGFSIVVAHSEFRPPNPLNHPEFIFHPLSDNLSGYQASSNNLVELILAINSNCRAPLEDYMVQLMEDQKLQGYQVSCIIYDSHLCFVDSVATHLKIPGIILRPDMAVYMLAFRYFCQLEAENHIPFPGSRLQEPVPELHPLRFKDLPYRITNEIPEWIMDFFASSVNIRSSVAIILNTTDCLEHSTLSQLQQCYKVPCFPIAPLHRLGAAATSTSFLEEDQSCIAWLEKQPPNSVLYISFGSIACVNEQELTETAWGLANSGIPFIWVLRSDSIDGSQLEDHFPEAVKALLGERGLIVKWAPQKKVLAHNAVGGFWSHCGWNSTIESICEGVPMICRPHFADQLSNARYLTSEWKVGLEIENVLDRGSIEISIRRLMVDAEGKEMRQRMSVMKDKLEAGLQKGGSSYESLNDLTEFISQLPSMVQEVKVNDPATSVSKNLIQFEGLKNLV
;
A
#
# COMPACT_ATOMS: atom_id res chain seq x y z
N MET A 1 -42.89 20.15 -11.07
CA MET A 1 -41.66 20.01 -10.26
C MET A 1 -41.03 18.70 -10.66
N GLU A 2 -40.14 18.72 -11.66
CA GLU A 2 -39.32 17.57 -11.99
C GLU A 2 -38.37 17.31 -10.81
N GLN A 3 -38.53 16.16 -10.16
CA GLN A 3 -37.50 15.63 -9.30
C GLN A 3 -36.28 15.39 -10.19
N SER A 4 -35.23 16.21 -10.00
CA SER A 4 -33.89 15.95 -10.51
C SER A 4 -33.52 14.50 -10.18
N ARG A 5 -33.56 13.60 -11.17
CA ARG A 5 -32.94 12.28 -11.05
C ARG A 5 -31.45 12.54 -10.89
N THR A 6 -30.94 12.45 -9.66
CA THR A 6 -29.50 12.42 -9.41
C THR A 6 -28.92 11.27 -10.23
N GLN A 7 -28.10 11.60 -11.23
CA GLN A 7 -27.44 10.62 -12.08
C GLN A 7 -26.51 9.79 -11.19
N LYS A 8 -26.72 8.47 -11.16
CA LYS A 8 -25.94 7.58 -10.30
C LYS A 8 -24.56 7.36 -10.92
N HIS A 9 -23.51 7.89 -10.29
CA HIS A 9 -22.13 7.73 -10.74
C HIS A 9 -21.57 6.38 -10.30
N THR A 10 -21.08 5.58 -11.24
CA THR A 10 -20.42 4.30 -11.00
C THR A 10 -18.91 4.45 -11.15
N VAL A 11 -18.17 3.96 -10.17
CA VAL A 11 -16.71 3.88 -10.17
C VAL A 11 -16.31 2.42 -10.21
N VAL A 12 -15.45 2.05 -11.16
CA VAL A 12 -14.90 0.70 -11.28
C VAL A 12 -13.53 0.68 -10.61
N LEU A 13 -13.33 -0.21 -9.65
CA LEU A 13 -12.08 -0.43 -8.94
C LEU A 13 -11.40 -1.69 -9.47
N VAL A 14 -10.11 -1.60 -9.82
CA VAL A 14 -9.31 -2.74 -10.28
C VAL A 14 -8.10 -2.92 -9.35
N PRO A 15 -8.25 -3.69 -8.25
CA PRO A 15 -7.17 -3.93 -7.29
C PRO A 15 -6.14 -4.95 -7.78
N LEU A 16 -4.87 -4.77 -7.40
CA LEU A 16 -3.89 -5.84 -7.43
C LEU A 16 -4.21 -6.86 -6.31
N PRO A 17 -4.27 -8.18 -6.56
CA PRO A 17 -4.71 -9.20 -5.60
C PRO A 17 -3.63 -9.56 -4.57
N LEU A 18 -2.99 -8.55 -4.01
CA LEU A 18 -2.06 -8.62 -2.88
C LEU A 18 -2.66 -7.84 -1.71
N GLN A 19 -2.53 -8.36 -0.48
CA GLN A 19 -3.19 -7.78 0.70
C GLN A 19 -2.87 -6.29 0.88
N GLY A 20 -1.61 -5.91 0.64
CA GLY A 20 -1.14 -4.52 0.71
C GLY A 20 -1.82 -3.56 -0.28
N HIS A 21 -2.41 -4.08 -1.35
CA HIS A 21 -2.99 -3.31 -2.45
C HIS A 21 -4.52 -3.37 -2.46
N ILE A 22 -5.10 -4.56 -2.26
CA ILE A 22 -6.56 -4.72 -2.23
C ILE A 22 -7.19 -4.03 -1.02
N THR A 23 -6.53 -4.03 0.14
CA THR A 23 -7.02 -3.39 1.37
C THR A 23 -7.27 -1.89 1.16
N PRO A 24 -6.30 -1.07 0.73
CA PRO A 24 -6.55 0.35 0.49
C PRO A 24 -7.56 0.59 -0.63
N MET A 25 -7.59 -0.25 -1.69
CA MET A 25 -8.59 -0.12 -2.76
C MET A 25 -10.02 -0.33 -2.23
N LEU A 26 -10.26 -1.36 -1.42
CA LEU A 26 -11.58 -1.62 -0.84
C LEU A 26 -11.97 -0.54 0.20
N GLN A 27 -11.01 -0.04 0.97
CA GLN A 27 -11.23 1.09 1.88
C GLN A 27 -11.63 2.36 1.13
N LEU A 28 -10.94 2.67 0.03
CA LEU A 28 -11.32 3.76 -0.87
C LEU A 28 -12.72 3.54 -1.45
N GLY A 29 -13.04 2.32 -1.86
CA GLY A 29 -14.39 1.94 -2.29
C GLY A 29 -15.46 2.26 -1.24
N ASN A 30 -15.24 1.90 0.03
CA ASN A 30 -16.19 2.19 1.11
C ASN A 30 -16.39 3.70 1.29
N ILE A 31 -15.29 4.46 1.21
CA ILE A 31 -15.33 5.92 1.33
C ILE A 31 -16.14 6.52 0.17
N LEU A 32 -15.85 6.14 -1.08
CA LEU A 32 -16.58 6.62 -2.25
C LEU A 32 -18.05 6.19 -2.23
N TYR A 33 -18.36 4.97 -1.79
CA TYR A 33 -19.73 4.53 -1.59
C TYR A 33 -20.48 5.42 -0.59
N SER A 34 -19.85 5.78 0.53
CA SER A 34 -20.42 6.70 1.52
C SER A 34 -20.66 8.12 0.97
N LYS A 35 -19.97 8.49 -0.12
CA LYS A 35 -20.13 9.75 -0.86
C LYS A 35 -21.17 9.67 -1.99
N GLY A 36 -21.85 8.54 -2.13
CA GLY A 36 -22.96 8.35 -3.08
C GLY A 36 -22.59 7.66 -4.40
N PHE A 37 -21.34 7.23 -4.57
CA PHE A 37 -20.92 6.47 -5.74
C PHE A 37 -21.40 5.01 -5.68
N SER A 38 -21.73 4.43 -6.83
CA SER A 38 -21.85 2.97 -6.96
C SER A 38 -20.48 2.38 -7.21
N ILE A 39 -20.16 1.28 -6.52
CA ILE A 39 -18.84 0.67 -6.61
C ILE A 39 -18.95 -0.69 -7.30
N VAL A 40 -18.12 -0.86 -8.32
CA VAL A 40 -17.86 -2.14 -8.97
C VAL A 40 -16.40 -2.50 -8.70
N VAL A 41 -16.13 -3.72 -8.27
CA VAL A 41 -14.77 -4.23 -8.06
C VAL A 41 -14.51 -5.32 -9.09
N ALA A 42 -13.75 -4.99 -10.14
CA ALA A 42 -13.28 -5.95 -11.11
C ALA A 42 -11.95 -6.54 -10.63
N HIS A 43 -11.95 -7.79 -10.19
CA HIS A 43 -10.83 -8.41 -9.46
C HIS A 43 -10.33 -9.67 -10.14
N SER A 44 -9.05 -9.99 -9.96
CA SER A 44 -8.47 -11.28 -10.35
C SER A 44 -9.22 -12.45 -9.69
N GLU A 45 -9.35 -13.58 -10.37
CA GLU A 45 -9.79 -14.85 -9.75
C GLU A 45 -8.79 -15.37 -8.71
N PHE A 46 -7.52 -15.01 -8.85
CA PHE A 46 -6.46 -15.22 -7.88
C PHE A 46 -6.72 -14.39 -6.62
N ARG A 47 -6.88 -15.08 -5.48
CA ARG A 47 -7.17 -14.49 -4.16
C ARG A 47 -8.33 -13.49 -4.23
N PRO A 48 -9.56 -13.96 -4.52
CA PRO A 48 -10.69 -13.07 -4.69
C PRO A 48 -11.05 -12.42 -3.34
N PRO A 49 -11.48 -11.14 -3.31
CA PRO A 49 -12.06 -10.55 -2.12
C PRO A 49 -13.35 -11.29 -1.73
N ASN A 50 -13.70 -11.28 -0.45
CA ASN A 50 -14.97 -11.86 0.02
C ASN A 50 -16.12 -10.84 -0.13
N PRO A 51 -17.11 -11.08 -1.02
CA PRO A 51 -18.22 -10.15 -1.23
C PRO A 51 -19.08 -9.93 0.01
N LEU A 52 -19.10 -10.89 0.95
CA LEU A 52 -19.86 -10.78 2.21
C LEU A 52 -19.35 -9.64 3.11
N ASN A 53 -18.10 -9.20 2.92
CA ASN A 53 -17.56 -8.08 3.68
C ASN A 53 -17.98 -6.72 3.13
N HIS A 54 -18.46 -6.66 1.88
CA HIS A 54 -18.91 -5.42 1.22
C HIS A 54 -20.16 -5.71 0.37
N PRO A 55 -21.29 -6.12 0.98
CA PRO A 55 -22.50 -6.54 0.27
C PRO A 55 -23.12 -5.44 -0.63
N GLU A 56 -22.74 -4.19 -0.41
CA GLU A 56 -23.14 -3.03 -1.20
C GLU A 56 -22.38 -2.88 -2.52
N PHE A 57 -21.26 -3.58 -2.71
CA PHE A 57 -20.47 -3.54 -3.94
C PHE A 57 -20.89 -4.64 -4.91
N ILE A 58 -20.65 -4.38 -6.20
CA ILE A 58 -20.73 -5.42 -7.23
C ILE A 58 -19.32 -5.97 -7.46
N PHE A 59 -19.13 -7.26 -7.29
CA PHE A 59 -17.86 -7.93 -7.56
C PHE A 59 -17.91 -8.65 -8.91
N HIS A 60 -16.90 -8.43 -9.75
CA HIS A 60 -16.76 -9.09 -11.04
C HIS A 60 -15.40 -9.78 -11.15
N PRO A 61 -15.34 -11.12 -11.26
CA PRO A 61 -14.09 -11.83 -11.44
C PRO A 61 -13.57 -11.67 -12.87
N LEU A 62 -12.26 -11.43 -12.98
CA LEU A 62 -11.50 -11.39 -14.23
C LEU A 62 -10.68 -12.66 -14.32
N SER A 63 -10.87 -13.42 -15.40
CA SER A 63 -10.06 -14.61 -15.62
C SER A 63 -8.59 -14.23 -15.79
N ASP A 64 -7.72 -14.84 -14.99
CA ASP A 64 -6.30 -14.52 -14.92
C ASP A 64 -5.38 -15.70 -15.25
N ASN A 65 -5.94 -16.90 -15.43
CA ASN A 65 -5.21 -18.15 -15.65
C ASN A 65 -4.14 -18.46 -14.58
N LEU A 66 -4.37 -18.08 -13.32
CA LEU A 66 -3.45 -18.28 -12.18
C LEU A 66 -3.90 -19.37 -11.20
N SER A 67 -4.77 -20.28 -11.64
CA SER A 67 -5.22 -21.43 -10.84
C SER A 67 -4.03 -22.24 -10.30
N GLY A 68 -3.93 -22.34 -8.97
CA GLY A 68 -2.85 -23.07 -8.28
C GLY A 68 -1.54 -22.28 -8.10
N TYR A 69 -1.48 -21.02 -8.54
CA TYR A 69 -0.31 -20.17 -8.31
C TYR A 69 -0.13 -19.88 -6.81
N GLN A 70 1.12 -19.83 -6.35
CA GLN A 70 1.46 -19.43 -4.97
C GLN A 70 2.34 -18.18 -5.00
N ALA A 71 1.80 -17.06 -4.50
CA ALA A 71 2.56 -15.82 -4.42
C ALA A 71 3.53 -15.85 -3.24
N SER A 72 4.78 -15.50 -3.51
CA SER A 72 5.87 -15.36 -2.54
C SER A 72 6.64 -14.07 -2.84
N SER A 73 7.54 -13.65 -1.95
CA SER A 73 8.40 -12.48 -2.19
C SER A 73 9.28 -12.60 -3.44
N ASN A 74 9.57 -13.82 -3.91
CA ASN A 74 10.48 -14.06 -5.03
C ASN A 74 9.79 -13.99 -6.41
N ASN A 75 8.46 -14.07 -6.48
CA ASN A 75 7.74 -14.17 -7.76
C ASN A 75 6.66 -13.07 -7.95
N LEU A 76 6.67 -12.02 -7.11
CA LEU A 76 5.69 -10.94 -7.19
C LEU A 76 5.66 -10.24 -8.55
N VAL A 77 6.83 -10.00 -9.16
CA VAL A 77 6.90 -9.30 -10.45
C VAL A 77 6.31 -10.18 -11.56
N GLU A 78 6.64 -11.47 -11.58
CA GLU A 78 6.07 -12.44 -12.54
C GLU A 78 4.55 -12.55 -12.42
N LEU A 79 4.03 -12.60 -11.18
CA LEU A 79 2.60 -12.58 -10.91
C LEU A 79 1.93 -11.34 -11.51
N ILE A 80 2.50 -10.15 -11.29
CA ILE A 80 1.94 -8.90 -11.82
C ILE A 80 1.98 -8.88 -13.35
N LEU A 81 3.07 -9.37 -13.97
CA LEU A 81 3.18 -9.47 -15.43
C LEU A 81 2.15 -10.45 -16.02
N ALA A 82 1.90 -11.57 -15.35
CA ALA A 82 0.88 -12.53 -15.75
C ALA A 82 -0.53 -11.93 -15.68
N ILE A 83 -0.88 -11.22 -14.60
CA ILE A 83 -2.15 -10.51 -14.47
C ILE A 83 -2.30 -9.46 -15.59
N ASN A 84 -1.26 -8.66 -15.83
CA ASN A 84 -1.26 -7.66 -16.91
C ASN A 84 -1.49 -8.29 -18.30
N SER A 85 -0.99 -9.50 -18.52
CA SER A 85 -1.15 -10.21 -19.79
C SER A 85 -2.55 -10.83 -19.93
N ASN A 86 -3.07 -11.41 -18.85
CA ASN A 86 -4.24 -12.28 -18.91
C ASN A 86 -5.56 -11.54 -18.66
N CYS A 87 -5.58 -10.50 -17.83
CA CYS A 87 -6.83 -9.83 -17.43
C CYS A 87 -7.29 -8.71 -18.38
N ARG A 88 -6.51 -8.38 -19.42
CA ARG A 88 -6.87 -7.30 -20.35
C ARG A 88 -8.19 -7.56 -21.08
N ALA A 89 -8.29 -8.67 -21.80
CA ALA A 89 -9.48 -8.99 -22.57
C ALA A 89 -10.71 -9.21 -21.66
N PRO A 90 -10.63 -9.96 -20.53
CA PRO A 90 -11.74 -10.08 -19.59
C PRO A 90 -12.25 -8.73 -19.05
N LEU A 91 -11.36 -7.79 -18.74
CA LEU A 91 -11.78 -6.46 -18.27
C LEU A 91 -12.45 -5.67 -19.40
N GLU A 92 -11.90 -5.71 -20.61
CA GLU A 92 -12.46 -5.02 -21.78
C GLU A 92 -13.88 -5.50 -22.09
N ASP A 93 -14.09 -6.82 -22.15
CA ASP A 93 -15.40 -7.44 -22.38
C ASP A 93 -16.42 -7.01 -21.31
N TYR A 94 -16.02 -7.05 -20.04
CA TYR A 94 -16.89 -6.64 -18.93
C TYR A 94 -17.26 -5.16 -19.00
N MET A 95 -16.28 -4.28 -19.29
CA MET A 95 -16.52 -2.85 -19.38
C MET A 95 -17.43 -2.49 -20.55
N VAL A 96 -17.32 -3.18 -21.69
CA VAL A 96 -18.26 -3.03 -22.82
C VAL A 96 -19.68 -3.37 -22.38
N GLN A 97 -19.88 -4.52 -21.72
CA GLN A 97 -21.19 -4.93 -21.20
C GLN A 97 -21.75 -3.90 -20.20
N LEU A 98 -20.92 -3.45 -19.25
CA LEU A 98 -21.31 -2.47 -18.24
C LEU A 98 -21.74 -1.13 -18.86
N MET A 99 -21.04 -0.69 -19.92
CA MET A 99 -21.40 0.54 -20.65
C MET A 99 -22.70 0.39 -21.46
N GLU A 100 -23.00 -0.79 -21.98
CA GLU A 100 -24.28 -1.08 -22.63
C GLU A 100 -25.44 -1.06 -21.63
N ASP A 101 -25.26 -1.69 -20.46
CA ASP A 101 -26.23 -1.66 -19.37
C ASP A 101 -26.48 -0.24 -18.85
N GLN A 102 -25.44 0.61 -18.80
CA GLN A 102 -25.57 2.03 -18.46
C GLN A 102 -26.57 2.74 -19.38
N LYS A 103 -26.54 2.48 -20.70
CA LYS A 103 -27.48 3.10 -21.66
C LYS A 103 -28.93 2.69 -21.39
N LEU A 104 -29.14 1.50 -20.83
CA LEU A 104 -30.46 0.94 -20.55
C LEU A 104 -31.02 1.38 -19.19
N GLN A 105 -30.16 1.49 -18.17
CA GLN A 105 -30.58 1.69 -16.77
C GLN A 105 -30.36 3.11 -16.24
N GLY A 106 -29.70 4.00 -17.01
CA GLY A 106 -29.58 5.43 -16.68
C GLY A 106 -28.57 5.77 -15.59
N TYR A 107 -27.62 4.89 -15.29
CA TYR A 107 -26.42 5.21 -14.47
C TYR A 107 -25.24 5.57 -15.38
N GLN A 108 -24.16 6.12 -14.83
CA GLN A 108 -22.96 6.50 -15.61
C GLN A 108 -21.67 5.98 -15.00
N VAL A 109 -20.92 5.18 -15.75
CA VAL A 109 -19.52 4.88 -15.45
C VAL A 109 -18.70 6.17 -15.58
N SER A 110 -18.17 6.63 -14.46
CA SER A 110 -17.47 7.93 -14.36
C SER A 110 -15.96 7.77 -14.57
N CYS A 111 -15.36 6.73 -13.99
CA CYS A 111 -13.94 6.44 -14.14
C CYS A 111 -13.62 4.99 -13.75
N ILE A 112 -12.40 4.57 -14.08
CA ILE A 112 -11.75 3.36 -13.53
C ILE A 112 -10.64 3.81 -12.59
N ILE A 113 -10.67 3.39 -11.33
CA ILE A 113 -9.56 3.56 -10.38
C ILE A 113 -8.81 2.23 -10.31
N TYR A 114 -7.50 2.25 -10.51
CA TYR A 114 -6.72 1.03 -10.61
C TYR A 114 -5.35 1.14 -9.94
N ASP A 115 -4.83 0.00 -9.51
CA ASP A 115 -3.49 -0.07 -8.93
C ASP A 115 -2.42 0.27 -9.98
N SER A 116 -1.44 1.10 -9.63
CA SER A 116 -0.38 1.54 -10.57
C SER A 116 0.41 0.41 -11.24
N HIS A 117 0.45 -0.78 -10.65
CA HIS A 117 1.12 -1.94 -11.22
C HIS A 117 0.30 -2.68 -12.29
N LEU A 118 -0.99 -2.37 -12.45
CA LEU A 118 -1.91 -2.98 -13.40
C LEU A 118 -2.03 -2.14 -14.69
N CYS A 119 -0.95 -2.09 -15.47
CA CYS A 119 -0.86 -1.28 -16.69
C CYS A 119 -1.89 -1.67 -17.77
N PHE A 120 -2.41 -2.90 -17.75
CA PHE A 120 -3.44 -3.33 -18.70
C PHE A 120 -4.74 -2.50 -18.60
N VAL A 121 -5.03 -1.97 -17.41
CA VAL A 121 -6.26 -1.19 -17.17
C VAL A 121 -6.25 0.12 -17.93
N ASP A 122 -5.09 0.79 -18.02
CA ASP A 122 -4.92 2.00 -18.82
C ASP A 122 -5.20 1.76 -20.32
N SER A 123 -4.77 0.60 -20.83
CA SER A 123 -5.05 0.21 -22.23
C SER A 123 -6.55 0.06 -22.49
N VAL A 124 -7.28 -0.58 -21.56
CA VAL A 124 -8.74 -0.72 -21.65
C VAL A 124 -9.45 0.63 -21.49
N ALA A 125 -9.07 1.42 -20.49
CA ALA A 125 -9.62 2.74 -20.22
C ALA A 125 -9.46 3.66 -21.44
N THR A 126 -8.27 3.69 -22.04
CA THR A 126 -7.97 4.46 -23.25
C THR A 126 -8.82 3.99 -24.44
N HIS A 127 -8.88 2.68 -24.68
CA HIS A 127 -9.65 2.10 -25.78
C HIS A 127 -11.14 2.48 -25.71
N LEU A 128 -11.72 2.37 -24.51
CA LEU A 128 -13.12 2.66 -24.25
C LEU A 128 -13.41 4.14 -23.96
N LYS A 129 -12.38 4.99 -23.96
CA LYS A 129 -12.45 6.43 -23.65
C LYS A 129 -13.08 6.72 -22.28
N ILE A 130 -12.70 5.92 -21.29
CA ILE A 130 -13.09 6.08 -19.89
C ILE A 130 -11.90 6.68 -19.14
N PRO A 131 -12.10 7.73 -18.31
CA PRO A 131 -11.02 8.27 -17.50
C PRO A 131 -10.42 7.24 -16.53
N GLY A 132 -9.09 7.10 -16.55
CA GLY A 132 -8.34 6.31 -15.59
C GLY A 132 -7.79 7.17 -14.44
N ILE A 133 -7.82 6.64 -13.21
CA ILE A 133 -7.18 7.24 -12.03
C ILE A 133 -6.32 6.17 -11.38
N ILE A 134 -5.07 6.50 -11.07
CA ILE A 134 -4.17 5.56 -10.40
C ILE A 134 -4.35 5.65 -8.88
N LEU A 135 -4.37 4.51 -8.20
CA LEU A 135 -4.14 4.39 -6.77
C LEU A 135 -2.71 3.93 -6.51
N ARG A 136 -1.98 4.68 -5.67
CA ARG A 136 -0.69 4.31 -5.08
C ARG A 136 -0.90 3.96 -3.60
N PRO A 137 -0.85 2.67 -3.23
CA PRO A 137 -1.04 2.24 -1.86
C PRO A 137 0.23 2.39 -1.00
N ASP A 138 1.35 2.85 -1.58
CA ASP A 138 2.65 3.10 -0.95
C ASP A 138 2.90 4.57 -0.59
N MET A 139 4.01 4.85 0.10
CA MET A 139 4.48 6.22 0.36
C MET A 139 4.82 6.96 -0.94
N ALA A 140 4.60 8.28 -0.95
CA ALA A 140 4.96 9.12 -2.09
C ALA A 140 6.47 9.06 -2.40
N VAL A 141 7.31 8.92 -1.38
CA VAL A 141 8.77 8.87 -1.55
C VAL A 141 9.20 7.62 -2.32
N TYR A 142 8.46 6.52 -2.20
CA TYR A 142 8.78 5.29 -2.91
C TYR A 142 8.57 5.46 -4.43
N MET A 143 7.54 6.20 -4.82
CA MET A 143 7.30 6.59 -6.21
C MET A 143 8.43 7.47 -6.77
N LEU A 144 8.90 8.46 -6.00
CA LEU A 144 10.06 9.29 -6.40
C LEU A 144 11.36 8.47 -6.46
N ALA A 145 11.57 7.56 -5.51
CA ALA A 145 12.73 6.68 -5.47
C ALA A 145 12.82 5.79 -6.71
N PHE A 146 11.69 5.26 -7.20
CA PHE A 146 11.66 4.55 -8.48
C PHE A 146 12.00 5.45 -9.67
N ARG A 147 11.47 6.67 -9.74
CA ARG A 147 11.82 7.60 -10.82
C ARG A 147 13.31 7.90 -10.85
N TYR A 148 13.88 8.19 -9.70
CA TYR A 148 15.30 8.47 -9.55
C TYR A 148 16.13 7.23 -9.93
N PHE A 149 15.69 6.04 -9.52
CA PHE A 149 16.33 4.79 -9.91
C PHE A 149 16.34 4.58 -11.44
N CYS A 150 15.22 4.81 -12.13
CA CYS A 150 15.16 4.74 -13.59
C CYS A 150 16.05 5.80 -14.26
N GLN A 151 16.17 7.00 -13.68
CA GLN A 151 17.06 8.04 -14.19
C GLN A 151 18.53 7.61 -14.09
N LEU A 152 18.95 7.07 -12.93
CA LEU A 152 20.31 6.57 -12.75
C LEU A 152 20.70 5.50 -13.77
N GLU A 153 19.75 4.62 -14.11
CA GLU A 153 19.96 3.59 -15.13
C GLU A 153 20.13 4.21 -16.52
N ALA A 154 19.23 5.11 -16.91
CA ALA A 154 19.29 5.79 -18.21
C ALA A 154 20.60 6.60 -18.39
N GLU A 155 21.17 7.10 -17.30
CA GLU A 155 22.45 7.83 -17.28
C GLU A 155 23.68 6.92 -17.15
N ASN A 156 23.50 5.59 -17.09
CA ASN A 156 24.56 4.59 -16.87
C ASN A 156 25.33 4.80 -15.55
N HIS A 157 24.66 5.35 -14.53
CA HIS A 157 25.22 5.53 -13.19
C HIS A 157 25.12 4.26 -12.32
N ILE A 158 24.41 3.23 -12.78
CA ILE A 158 24.26 1.94 -12.11
C ILE A 158 24.56 0.77 -13.07
N PRO A 159 25.11 -0.36 -12.59
CA PRO A 159 25.44 -0.63 -11.19
C PRO A 159 26.72 0.08 -10.71
N PHE A 160 26.81 0.38 -9.41
CA PHE A 160 28.01 0.93 -8.78
C PHE A 160 28.52 0.06 -7.62
N PRO A 161 29.76 0.27 -7.14
CA PRO A 161 30.34 -0.54 -6.06
C PRO A 161 29.53 -0.49 -4.75
N GLY A 162 29.43 -1.61 -4.06
CA GLY A 162 28.67 -1.73 -2.80
C GLY A 162 29.12 -0.79 -1.68
N SER A 163 30.32 -0.21 -1.74
CA SER A 163 30.80 0.81 -0.80
C SER A 163 29.92 2.06 -0.75
N ARG A 164 29.19 2.35 -1.84
CA ARG A 164 28.31 3.52 -1.95
C ARG A 164 26.92 3.30 -1.37
N LEU A 165 26.56 2.07 -0.98
CA LEU A 165 25.21 1.74 -0.49
C LEU A 165 24.76 2.57 0.71
N GLN A 166 25.71 3.05 1.51
CA GLN A 166 25.45 3.87 2.69
C GLN A 166 25.41 5.37 2.40
N GLU A 167 25.80 5.80 1.20
CA GLU A 167 25.77 7.20 0.80
C GLU A 167 24.32 7.68 0.68
N PRO A 168 24.03 8.95 1.04
CA PRO A 168 22.73 9.54 0.85
C PRO A 168 22.41 9.65 -0.64
N VAL A 169 21.14 9.46 -0.98
CA VAL A 169 20.63 9.69 -2.33
C VAL A 169 20.42 11.20 -2.50
N PRO A 170 21.04 11.83 -3.52
CA PRO A 170 20.78 13.22 -3.85
C PRO A 170 19.28 13.51 -3.97
N GLU A 171 18.83 14.62 -3.38
CA GLU A 171 17.45 15.14 -3.45
C GLU A 171 16.35 14.26 -2.82
N LEU A 172 16.68 13.04 -2.36
CA LEU A 172 15.77 12.09 -1.72
C LEU A 172 16.14 11.84 -0.25
N HIS A 173 16.52 12.89 0.50
CA HIS A 173 16.71 12.77 1.94
C HIS A 173 15.42 12.23 2.61
N PRO A 174 15.51 11.28 3.56
CA PRO A 174 16.70 10.67 4.18
C PRO A 174 17.25 9.39 3.52
N LEU A 175 16.81 9.02 2.31
CA LEU A 175 17.16 7.74 1.69
C LEU A 175 18.67 7.60 1.43
N ARG A 176 19.17 6.40 1.67
CA ARG A 176 20.47 5.90 1.22
C ARG A 176 20.30 5.08 -0.05
N PHE A 177 21.36 4.85 -0.81
CA PHE A 177 21.29 4.01 -2.00
C PHE A 177 20.79 2.58 -1.72
N LYS A 178 21.08 2.02 -0.54
CA LYS A 178 20.50 0.72 -0.15
C LYS A 178 19.00 0.74 0.15
N ASP A 179 18.42 1.93 0.33
CA ASP A 179 17.00 2.10 0.61
C ASP A 179 16.17 2.26 -0.67
N LEU A 180 16.80 2.26 -1.86
CA LEU A 180 16.10 2.31 -3.14
C LEU A 180 15.36 0.99 -3.45
N PRO A 181 14.36 1.02 -4.34
CA PRO A 181 13.44 -0.11 -4.56
C PRO A 181 14.09 -1.43 -5.01
N TYR A 182 15.32 -1.37 -5.52
CA TYR A 182 16.05 -2.52 -6.02
C TYR A 182 17.54 -2.43 -5.70
N ARG A 183 18.21 -3.59 -5.63
CA ARG A 183 19.66 -3.65 -5.35
C ARG A 183 20.46 -3.10 -6.51
N ILE A 184 21.00 -1.90 -6.32
CA ILE A 184 21.78 -1.14 -7.31
C ILE A 184 23.13 -1.79 -7.66
N THR A 185 23.61 -2.75 -6.86
CA THR A 185 24.94 -3.35 -7.03
C THR A 185 25.02 -4.43 -8.11
N ASN A 186 23.89 -4.83 -8.70
CA ASN A 186 23.82 -5.93 -9.66
C ASN A 186 23.41 -5.41 -11.04
N GLU A 187 23.79 -6.13 -12.09
CA GLU A 187 23.13 -5.96 -13.39
C GLU A 187 21.64 -6.26 -13.24
N ILE A 188 20.81 -5.40 -13.83
CA ILE A 188 19.37 -5.49 -13.72
C ILE A 188 18.84 -6.02 -15.06
N PRO A 189 18.12 -7.15 -15.07
CA PRO A 189 17.47 -7.63 -16.29
C PRO A 189 16.55 -6.57 -16.91
N GLU A 190 16.57 -6.46 -18.24
CA GLU A 190 15.78 -5.47 -18.99
C GLU A 190 14.28 -5.52 -18.63
N TRP A 191 13.71 -6.72 -18.52
CA TRP A 191 12.30 -6.90 -18.15
C TRP A 191 11.95 -6.38 -16.73
N ILE A 192 12.92 -6.38 -15.80
CA ILE A 192 12.74 -5.79 -14.47
C ILE A 192 12.77 -4.26 -14.57
N MET A 193 13.65 -3.70 -15.40
CA MET A 193 13.68 -2.27 -15.68
C MET A 193 12.40 -1.78 -16.34
N ASP A 194 11.90 -2.51 -17.34
CA ASP A 194 10.61 -2.24 -17.98
C ASP A 194 9.46 -2.25 -16.97
N PHE A 195 9.47 -3.21 -16.05
CA PHE A 195 8.50 -3.27 -14.97
C PHE A 195 8.57 -2.03 -14.05
N PHE A 196 9.76 -1.57 -13.68
CA PHE A 196 9.93 -0.39 -12.85
C PHE A 196 9.52 0.90 -13.57
N ALA A 197 9.98 1.10 -14.80
CA ALA A 197 9.57 2.23 -15.64
C ALA A 197 8.04 2.26 -15.82
N SER A 198 7.45 1.09 -16.05
CA SER A 198 6.00 0.89 -16.11
C SER A 198 5.30 1.29 -14.82
N SER A 199 5.87 1.01 -13.64
CA SER A 199 5.24 1.27 -12.34
C SER A 199 5.14 2.76 -11.98
N VAL A 200 6.03 3.60 -12.50
CA VAL A 200 6.02 5.06 -12.27
C VAL A 200 5.42 5.85 -13.42
N ASN A 201 5.04 5.18 -14.51
CA ASN A 201 4.37 5.82 -15.63
C ASN A 201 2.88 5.94 -15.35
N ILE A 202 2.37 7.18 -15.29
CA ILE A 202 0.94 7.44 -15.08
C ILE A 202 0.09 7.23 -16.34
N ARG A 203 0.74 7.07 -17.50
CA ARG A 203 0.13 6.80 -18.81
C ARG A 203 -0.94 7.83 -19.16
N SER A 204 -2.15 7.39 -19.49
CA SER A 204 -3.28 8.25 -19.82
C SER A 204 -4.10 8.69 -18.59
N SER A 205 -3.70 8.26 -17.38
CA SER A 205 -4.46 8.57 -16.17
C SER A 205 -4.55 10.07 -15.93
N VAL A 206 -5.76 10.51 -15.57
CA VAL A 206 -6.10 11.91 -15.41
C VAL A 206 -5.85 12.42 -13.98
N ALA A 207 -5.57 11.51 -13.03
CA ALA A 207 -5.25 11.83 -11.64
C ALA A 207 -4.52 10.68 -10.93
N ILE A 208 -3.94 10.99 -9.78
CA ILE A 208 -3.26 10.03 -8.88
C ILE A 208 -3.84 10.17 -7.47
N ILE A 209 -4.24 9.06 -6.87
CA ILE A 209 -4.59 8.96 -5.46
C ILE A 209 -3.40 8.34 -4.73
N LEU A 210 -2.92 8.99 -3.68
CA LEU A 210 -1.78 8.54 -2.88
C LEU A 210 -2.28 8.23 -1.47
N ASN A 211 -2.01 7.02 -0.95
CA ASN A 211 -2.33 6.66 0.43
C ASN A 211 -1.35 7.29 1.42
N THR A 212 -1.08 8.59 1.29
CA THR A 212 -0.27 9.37 2.23
C THR A 212 -0.95 10.71 2.49
N THR A 213 -0.32 11.58 3.29
CA THR A 213 -0.84 12.91 3.59
C THR A 213 0.28 13.94 3.66
N ASP A 214 -0.09 15.19 3.48
CA ASP A 214 0.80 16.35 3.49
C ASP A 214 1.68 16.40 4.74
N CYS A 215 1.11 16.11 5.92
CA CYS A 215 1.85 16.18 7.17
C CYS A 215 2.94 15.11 7.34
N LEU A 216 2.93 14.07 6.50
CA LEU A 216 3.97 13.03 6.46
C LEU A 216 5.00 13.27 5.35
N GLU A 217 4.58 13.78 4.19
CA GLU A 217 5.40 13.80 2.96
C GLU A 217 5.26 15.10 2.13
N HIS A 218 5.05 16.26 2.75
CA HIS A 218 4.82 17.56 2.08
C HIS A 218 5.79 17.87 0.91
N SER A 219 7.10 17.76 1.14
CA SER A 219 8.12 18.06 0.13
C SER A 219 8.06 17.10 -1.05
N THR A 220 7.92 15.80 -0.77
CA THR A 220 7.77 14.73 -1.75
C THR A 220 6.51 14.92 -2.60
N LEU A 221 5.37 15.20 -1.97
CA LEU A 221 4.11 15.46 -2.66
C LEU A 221 4.20 16.67 -3.60
N SER A 222 4.88 17.73 -3.16
CA SER A 222 5.14 18.91 -3.98
C SER A 222 5.98 18.58 -5.23
N GLN A 223 7.00 17.73 -5.09
CA GLN A 223 7.83 17.27 -6.22
C GLN A 223 7.03 16.39 -7.19
N LEU A 224 6.19 15.48 -6.68
CA LEU A 224 5.32 14.64 -7.52
C LEU A 224 4.33 15.48 -8.33
N GLN A 225 3.73 16.51 -7.72
CA GLN A 225 2.81 17.40 -8.40
C GLN A 225 3.48 18.14 -9.57
N GLN A 226 4.74 18.55 -9.42
CA GLN A 226 5.53 19.17 -10.50
C GLN A 226 5.89 18.17 -11.61
N CYS A 227 6.18 16.92 -11.22
CA CYS A 227 6.57 15.84 -12.11
C CYS A 227 5.45 15.36 -13.04
N TYR A 228 4.24 15.19 -12.51
CA TYR A 228 3.15 14.49 -13.22
C TYR A 228 2.11 15.41 -13.85
N LYS A 229 2.01 16.68 -13.42
CA LYS A 229 1.12 17.71 -13.99
C LYS A 229 -0.37 17.31 -14.09
N VAL A 230 -0.78 16.29 -13.33
CA VAL A 230 -2.17 15.91 -13.09
C VAL A 230 -2.51 16.13 -11.61
N PRO A 231 -3.78 16.27 -11.24
CA PRO A 231 -4.18 16.34 -9.84
C PRO A 231 -3.68 15.12 -9.04
N CYS A 232 -2.99 15.38 -7.93
CA CYS A 232 -2.60 14.38 -6.95
C CYS A 232 -3.47 14.56 -5.70
N PHE A 233 -4.12 13.48 -5.26
CA PHE A 233 -5.01 13.45 -4.09
C PHE A 233 -4.36 12.62 -2.97
N PRO A 234 -3.61 13.25 -2.03
CA PRO A 234 -3.08 12.57 -0.86
C PRO A 234 -4.20 12.30 0.15
N ILE A 235 -4.67 11.06 0.21
CA ILE A 235 -5.82 10.66 1.03
C ILE A 235 -5.38 9.52 1.96
N ALA A 236 -5.03 9.87 3.18
CA ALA A 236 -4.67 8.91 4.21
C ALA A 236 -4.99 9.39 5.63
N PRO A 237 -5.14 8.47 6.59
CA PRO A 237 -5.27 7.01 6.43
C PRO A 237 -6.64 6.58 5.88
N LEU A 238 -6.66 5.78 4.81
CA LEU A 238 -7.91 5.26 4.22
C LEU A 238 -8.76 4.45 5.24
N HIS A 239 -8.11 3.70 6.12
CA HIS A 239 -8.80 2.85 7.10
C HIS A 239 -9.57 3.63 8.21
N ARG A 240 -9.39 4.96 8.33
CA ARG A 240 -10.10 5.83 9.30
C ARG A 240 -11.16 6.72 8.65
N LEU A 241 -11.19 6.84 7.32
CA LEU A 241 -12.08 7.75 6.59
C LEU A 241 -13.46 7.14 6.26
N GLY A 242 -13.59 5.81 6.25
CA GLY A 242 -14.82 5.10 5.92
C GLY A 242 -15.72 4.78 7.12
N ALA A 243 -17.02 4.61 6.87
CA ALA A 243 -17.98 4.16 7.89
C ALA A 243 -17.88 2.64 8.11
N ALA A 244 -17.64 2.24 9.37
CA ALA A 244 -17.50 0.87 9.88
C ALA A 244 -16.35 0.03 9.26
N ALA A 245 -15.60 -0.65 10.14
CA ALA A 245 -14.49 -1.51 9.76
C ALA A 245 -15.01 -2.84 9.18
N THR A 246 -15.28 -2.88 7.87
CA THR A 246 -15.43 -4.16 7.18
C THR A 246 -14.05 -4.81 7.00
N SER A 247 -14.02 -6.14 7.10
CA SER A 247 -12.76 -6.87 6.93
C SER A 247 -12.34 -6.83 5.45
N THR A 248 -11.08 -6.49 5.22
CA THR A 248 -10.46 -6.58 3.88
C THR A 248 -9.46 -7.73 3.80
N SER A 249 -9.37 -8.54 4.86
CA SER A 249 -8.40 -9.61 5.01
C SER A 249 -8.75 -10.82 4.14
N PHE A 250 -7.75 -11.39 3.47
CA PHE A 250 -7.88 -12.69 2.82
C PHE A 250 -7.94 -13.86 3.79
N LEU A 251 -7.35 -13.69 4.98
CA LEU A 251 -7.27 -14.72 6.01
C LEU A 251 -8.25 -14.44 7.15
N GLU A 252 -8.78 -15.49 7.75
CA GLU A 252 -9.64 -15.40 8.93
C GLU A 252 -8.85 -14.86 10.14
N GLU A 253 -9.39 -13.83 10.79
CA GLU A 253 -8.73 -13.16 11.91
C GLU A 253 -9.05 -13.84 13.24
N ASP A 254 -8.02 -14.24 13.97
CA ASP A 254 -8.15 -14.82 15.31
C ASP A 254 -8.46 -13.73 16.35
N GLN A 255 -9.73 -13.63 16.76
CA GLN A 255 -10.17 -12.65 17.76
C GLN A 255 -9.72 -12.98 19.19
N SER A 256 -9.19 -14.18 19.45
CA SER A 256 -8.75 -14.58 20.81
C SER A 256 -7.64 -13.68 21.35
N CYS A 257 -6.84 -13.08 20.46
CA CYS A 257 -5.78 -12.15 20.83
C CYS A 257 -6.30 -10.92 21.59
N ILE A 258 -7.51 -10.45 21.30
CA ILE A 258 -8.10 -9.32 22.00
C ILE A 258 -8.42 -9.69 23.46
N ALA A 259 -9.05 -10.84 23.68
CA ALA A 259 -9.34 -11.32 25.03
C ALA A 259 -8.07 -11.59 25.87
N TRP A 260 -6.95 -11.90 25.20
CA TRP A 260 -5.64 -12.02 25.86
C TRP A 260 -5.07 -10.65 26.23
N LEU A 261 -5.18 -9.64 25.35
CA LEU A 261 -4.72 -8.27 25.59
C LEU A 261 -5.44 -7.58 26.75
N GLU A 262 -6.73 -7.85 26.96
CA GLU A 262 -7.53 -7.30 28.07
C GLU A 262 -6.97 -7.67 29.46
N LYS A 263 -6.12 -8.70 29.54
CA LYS A 263 -5.48 -9.16 30.78
C LYS A 263 -4.10 -8.54 31.00
N GLN A 264 -3.62 -7.73 30.06
CA GLN A 264 -2.26 -7.18 30.08
C GLN A 264 -2.26 -5.72 30.56
N PRO A 265 -1.21 -5.28 31.27
CA PRO A 265 -1.03 -3.87 31.60
C PRO A 265 -0.92 -2.96 30.37
N PRO A 266 -1.25 -1.66 30.49
CA PRO A 266 -1.04 -0.69 29.40
C PRO A 266 0.42 -0.62 28.95
N ASN A 267 0.65 -0.48 27.65
CA ASN A 267 1.96 -0.38 27.00
C ASN A 267 2.96 -1.50 27.36
N SER A 268 2.51 -2.68 27.76
CA SER A 268 3.39 -3.78 28.17
C SER A 268 3.61 -4.84 27.09
N VAL A 269 2.80 -4.85 26.03
CA VAL A 269 2.80 -5.91 25.01
C VAL A 269 3.52 -5.46 23.74
N LEU A 270 4.42 -6.30 23.24
CA LEU A 270 4.99 -6.18 21.90
C LEU A 270 4.12 -6.95 20.89
N TYR A 271 3.62 -6.26 19.87
CA TYR A 271 2.97 -6.92 18.73
C TYR A 271 4.00 -7.20 17.63
N ILE A 272 3.93 -8.36 16.96
CA ILE A 272 4.91 -8.79 15.96
C ILE A 272 4.18 -9.32 14.72
N SER A 273 4.43 -8.71 13.56
CA SER A 273 3.85 -9.13 12.27
C SER A 273 4.71 -8.68 11.09
N PHE A 274 5.12 -9.65 10.25
CA PHE A 274 5.92 -9.40 9.04
C PHE A 274 5.08 -9.33 7.76
N GLY A 275 3.76 -9.14 7.90
CA GLY A 275 2.85 -8.97 6.76
C GLY A 275 2.44 -10.27 6.09
N SER A 276 1.79 -10.15 4.92
CA SER A 276 1.10 -11.25 4.24
C SER A 276 1.94 -11.99 3.21
N ILE A 277 3.22 -11.64 3.02
CA ILE A 277 4.09 -12.24 1.99
C ILE A 277 5.45 -12.66 2.54
N ALA A 278 6.04 -11.91 3.48
CA ALA A 278 7.36 -12.23 4.02
C ALA A 278 7.36 -13.58 4.75
N CYS A 279 8.40 -14.38 4.49
CA CYS A 279 8.65 -15.65 5.17
C CYS A 279 9.84 -15.51 6.11
N VAL A 280 9.89 -16.35 7.14
CA VAL A 280 10.95 -16.38 8.15
C VAL A 280 11.60 -17.75 8.07
N ASN A 281 12.93 -17.82 7.97
CA ASN A 281 13.61 -19.11 7.95
C ASN A 281 13.74 -19.71 9.37
N GLU A 282 14.09 -20.99 9.48
CA GLU A 282 14.18 -21.69 10.77
C GLU A 282 15.19 -21.05 11.75
N GLN A 283 16.31 -20.56 11.24
CA GLN A 283 17.31 -19.87 12.05
C GLN A 283 16.76 -18.56 12.61
N GLU A 284 16.15 -17.72 11.76
CA GLU A 284 15.52 -16.47 12.16
C GLU A 284 14.38 -16.71 13.15
N LEU A 285 13.57 -17.75 12.95
CA LEU A 285 12.52 -18.16 13.89
C LEU A 285 13.11 -18.48 15.26
N THR A 286 14.16 -19.30 15.30
CA THR A 286 14.83 -19.73 16.53
C THR A 286 15.44 -18.55 17.28
N GLU A 287 16.20 -17.69 16.59
CA GLU A 287 16.80 -16.51 17.18
C GLU A 287 15.75 -15.51 17.67
N THR A 288 14.66 -15.33 16.92
CA THR A 288 13.51 -14.49 17.32
C THR A 288 12.87 -15.01 18.60
N ALA A 289 12.61 -16.31 18.67
CA ALA A 289 11.96 -16.90 19.83
C ALA A 289 12.83 -16.80 21.10
N TRP A 290 14.15 -16.99 20.97
CA TRP A 290 15.08 -16.75 22.07
C TRP A 290 15.17 -15.28 22.46
N GLY A 291 15.24 -14.36 21.50
CA GLY A 291 15.27 -12.92 21.77
C GLY A 291 14.01 -12.45 22.51
N LEU A 292 12.83 -12.96 22.11
CA LEU A 292 11.56 -12.71 22.81
C LEU A 292 11.60 -13.25 24.23
N ALA A 293 11.98 -14.52 24.41
CA ALA A 293 12.04 -15.16 25.72
C ALA A 293 12.96 -14.41 26.70
N ASN A 294 14.15 -13.99 26.22
CA ASN A 294 15.15 -13.26 26.99
C ASN A 294 14.69 -11.83 27.33
N SER A 295 13.95 -11.17 26.44
CA SER A 295 13.53 -9.77 26.62
C SER A 295 12.68 -9.53 27.86
N GLY A 296 11.98 -10.56 28.35
CA GLY A 296 11.05 -10.40 29.47
C GLY A 296 9.66 -9.90 29.08
N ILE A 297 9.48 -9.41 27.84
CA ILE A 297 8.32 -8.63 27.41
C ILE A 297 7.18 -9.56 26.93
N PRO A 298 5.94 -9.38 27.43
CA PRO A 298 4.77 -10.05 26.87
C PRO A 298 4.57 -9.71 25.39
N PHE A 299 4.15 -10.68 24.57
CA PHE A 299 4.06 -10.45 23.13
C PHE A 299 2.89 -11.18 22.46
N ILE A 300 2.47 -10.66 21.31
CA ILE A 300 1.66 -11.38 20.34
C ILE A 300 2.48 -11.52 19.07
N TRP A 301 2.63 -12.75 18.57
CA TRP A 301 3.38 -13.03 17.35
C TRP A 301 2.47 -13.66 16.30
N VAL A 302 2.30 -12.95 15.18
CA VAL A 302 1.64 -13.49 14.00
C VAL A 302 2.64 -14.35 13.22
N LEU A 303 2.37 -15.64 13.16
CA LEU A 303 3.15 -16.61 12.39
C LEU A 303 2.22 -17.43 11.51
N ARG A 304 2.30 -17.18 10.20
CA ARG A 304 1.42 -17.84 9.23
C ARG A 304 1.92 -19.25 8.94
N SER A 305 0.97 -20.16 8.69
CA SER A 305 1.29 -21.58 8.41
C SER A 305 2.10 -21.78 7.12
N ASP A 306 2.07 -20.81 6.19
CA ASP A 306 2.83 -20.82 4.93
C ASP A 306 4.23 -20.17 5.08
N SER A 307 4.59 -19.70 6.28
CA SER A 307 5.87 -19.04 6.53
C SER A 307 7.03 -20.01 6.78
N ILE A 308 6.73 -21.29 7.03
CA ILE A 308 7.71 -22.38 7.24
C ILE A 308 7.26 -23.60 6.43
N ASP A 309 8.20 -24.30 5.81
CA ASP A 309 7.94 -25.42 4.92
C ASP A 309 7.31 -26.62 5.69
N GLY A 310 6.08 -26.99 5.32
CA GLY A 310 5.49 -28.33 5.49
C GLY A 310 5.16 -28.88 6.89
N SER A 311 5.69 -28.35 8.01
CA SER A 311 5.42 -28.85 9.37
C SER A 311 4.63 -27.88 10.26
N GLN A 312 4.03 -28.38 11.34
CA GLN A 312 3.35 -27.52 12.30
C GLN A 312 4.39 -26.57 12.91
N LEU A 313 4.08 -25.27 12.86
CA LEU A 313 4.95 -24.19 13.30
C LEU A 313 5.47 -24.39 14.74
N GLU A 314 4.66 -25.01 15.59
CA GLU A 314 5.01 -25.34 16.98
C GLU A 314 6.14 -26.37 17.09
N ASP A 315 6.29 -27.28 16.12
CA ASP A 315 7.32 -28.32 16.15
C ASP A 315 8.74 -27.75 15.94
N HIS A 316 8.86 -26.53 15.43
CA HIS A 316 10.14 -25.86 15.18
C HIS A 316 10.70 -25.12 16.39
N PHE A 317 9.92 -24.91 17.46
CA PHE A 317 10.42 -24.25 18.66
C PHE A 317 11.15 -25.24 19.58
N PRO A 318 12.34 -24.90 20.09
CA PRO A 318 12.95 -25.68 21.17
C PRO A 318 12.01 -25.80 22.37
N GLU A 319 11.95 -26.95 23.04
CA GLU A 319 11.05 -27.15 24.20
C GLU A 319 11.26 -26.13 25.32
N ALA A 320 12.52 -25.73 25.57
CA ALA A 320 12.86 -24.68 26.52
C ALA A 320 12.23 -23.32 26.15
N VAL A 321 12.08 -23.05 24.85
CA VAL A 321 11.42 -21.84 24.34
C VAL A 321 9.91 -21.98 24.49
N LYS A 322 9.30 -23.10 24.11
CA LYS A 322 7.84 -23.32 24.25
C LYS A 322 7.33 -23.04 25.66
N ALA A 323 8.03 -23.54 26.68
CA ALA A 323 7.68 -23.30 28.08
C ALA A 323 7.72 -21.81 28.45
N LEU A 324 8.72 -21.07 27.94
CA LEU A 324 8.88 -19.64 28.19
C LEU A 324 7.87 -18.77 27.42
N LEU A 325 7.43 -19.23 26.24
CA LEU A 325 6.42 -18.55 25.43
C LEU A 325 5.01 -18.79 26.00
N GLY A 326 4.70 -19.98 26.50
CA GLY A 326 3.34 -20.36 26.95
C GLY A 326 2.76 -19.51 28.10
N GLU A 327 3.61 -18.88 28.93
CA GLU A 327 3.15 -18.03 30.03
C GLU A 327 3.01 -16.54 29.67
N ARG A 328 3.73 -16.07 28.64
CA ARG A 328 3.92 -14.63 28.38
C ARG A 328 3.62 -14.21 26.93
N GLY A 329 3.49 -15.17 26.04
CA GLY A 329 3.33 -14.96 24.61
C GLY A 329 2.05 -15.59 24.10
N LEU A 330 1.47 -14.98 23.07
CA LEU A 330 0.41 -15.57 22.27
C LEU A 330 0.88 -15.65 20.81
N ILE A 331 0.87 -16.85 20.24
CA ILE A 331 1.14 -17.07 18.82
C ILE A 331 -0.20 -17.28 18.11
N VAL A 332 -0.44 -16.54 17.04
CA VAL A 332 -1.64 -16.67 16.21
C VAL A 332 -1.27 -16.75 14.75
N LYS A 333 -2.11 -17.40 13.94
CA LYS A 333 -1.89 -17.51 12.49
C LYS A 333 -2.15 -16.19 11.77
N TRP A 334 -3.16 -15.46 12.22
CA TRP A 334 -3.55 -14.17 11.66
C TRP A 334 -4.31 -13.36 12.71
N ALA A 335 -3.91 -12.12 12.93
CA ALA A 335 -4.51 -11.26 13.96
C ALA A 335 -5.37 -10.16 13.32
N PRO A 336 -6.43 -9.69 14.00
CA PRO A 336 -7.10 -8.43 13.68
C PRO A 336 -6.19 -7.24 13.99
N GLN A 337 -5.13 -7.04 13.19
CA GLN A 337 -4.02 -6.13 13.46
C GLN A 337 -4.47 -4.71 13.86
N LYS A 338 -5.46 -4.15 13.15
CA LYS A 338 -6.02 -2.84 13.49
C LYS A 338 -6.56 -2.76 14.92
N LYS A 339 -7.25 -3.81 15.38
CA LYS A 339 -7.76 -3.89 16.76
C LYS A 339 -6.65 -4.11 17.77
N VAL A 340 -5.63 -4.92 17.42
CA VAL A 340 -4.46 -5.16 18.27
C VAL A 340 -3.68 -3.85 18.48
N LEU A 341 -3.33 -3.15 17.40
CA LEU A 341 -2.60 -1.87 17.49
C LEU A 341 -3.37 -0.79 18.23
N ALA A 342 -4.71 -0.77 18.13
CA ALA A 342 -5.55 0.17 18.86
C ALA A 342 -5.73 -0.18 20.36
N HIS A 343 -5.28 -1.36 20.80
CA HIS A 343 -5.46 -1.80 22.17
C HIS A 343 -4.42 -1.17 23.11
N ASN A 344 -4.86 -0.66 24.27
CA ASN A 344 -4.03 0.09 25.21
C ASN A 344 -2.81 -0.69 25.76
N ALA A 345 -2.89 -2.02 25.81
CA ALA A 345 -1.82 -2.89 26.24
C ALA A 345 -0.63 -2.94 25.27
N VAL A 346 -0.84 -2.65 23.98
CA VAL A 346 0.23 -2.67 22.99
C VAL A 346 1.10 -1.44 23.15
N GLY A 347 2.38 -1.64 23.47
CA GLY A 347 3.36 -0.58 23.69
C GLY A 347 4.40 -0.44 22.58
N GLY A 348 4.44 -1.40 21.64
CA GLY A 348 5.38 -1.41 20.52
C GLY A 348 4.98 -2.43 19.45
N PHE A 349 5.46 -2.20 18.23
CA PHE A 349 5.17 -3.02 17.06
C PHE A 349 6.45 -3.42 16.31
N TRP A 350 6.79 -4.70 16.30
CA TRP A 350 7.85 -5.21 15.45
C TRP A 350 7.29 -5.63 14.08
N SER A 351 7.72 -4.90 13.04
CA SER A 351 7.13 -4.97 11.71
C SER A 351 8.17 -5.06 10.59
N HIS A 352 7.74 -5.67 9.49
CA HIS A 352 8.41 -5.58 8.19
C HIS A 352 8.37 -4.18 7.55
N CYS A 353 7.63 -3.23 8.13
CA CYS A 353 7.51 -1.85 7.64
C CYS A 353 6.76 -1.69 6.31
N GLY A 354 5.88 -2.62 5.94
CA GLY A 354 4.93 -2.37 4.85
C GLY A 354 4.04 -1.17 5.17
N TRP A 355 3.69 -0.38 4.15
CA TRP A 355 3.08 0.93 4.38
C TRP A 355 1.75 0.90 5.13
N ASN A 356 0.84 -0.02 4.81
CA ASN A 356 -0.44 -0.14 5.53
C ASN A 356 -0.25 -0.38 7.04
N SER A 357 0.67 -1.27 7.41
CA SER A 357 0.97 -1.56 8.82
C SER A 357 1.65 -0.38 9.50
N THR A 358 2.50 0.34 8.76
CA THR A 358 3.17 1.55 9.24
C THR A 358 2.16 2.64 9.58
N ILE A 359 1.25 2.96 8.65
CA ILE A 359 0.25 4.01 8.89
C ILE A 359 -0.76 3.61 9.97
N GLU A 360 -1.16 2.34 10.08
CA GLU A 360 -1.96 1.81 11.20
C GLU A 360 -1.25 2.05 12.55
N SER A 361 0.06 1.79 12.63
CA SER A 361 0.85 2.01 13.84
C SER A 361 0.92 3.50 14.23
N ILE A 362 1.11 4.38 13.25
CA ILE A 362 1.12 5.84 13.47
C ILE A 362 -0.26 6.32 13.95
N CYS A 363 -1.34 5.81 13.36
CA CYS A 363 -2.71 6.16 13.78
C CYS A 363 -3.01 5.78 15.23
N GLU A 364 -2.33 4.76 15.76
CA GLU A 364 -2.52 4.32 17.15
C GLU A 364 -1.40 4.78 18.10
N GLY A 365 -0.39 5.48 17.59
CA GLY A 365 0.69 6.04 18.40
C GLY A 365 1.68 4.98 18.91
N VAL A 366 1.78 3.83 18.23
CA VAL A 366 2.59 2.68 18.65
C VAL A 366 3.95 2.72 17.94
N PRO A 367 5.09 2.90 18.63
CA PRO A 367 6.41 2.97 18.01
C PRO A 367 6.87 1.60 17.50
N MET A 368 7.84 1.58 16.59
CA MET A 368 8.13 0.39 15.80
C MET A 368 9.55 -0.16 15.94
N ILE A 369 9.70 -1.48 15.94
CA ILE A 369 10.95 -2.14 15.55
C ILE A 369 10.82 -2.52 14.08
N CYS A 370 11.80 -2.14 13.28
CA CYS A 370 11.82 -2.22 11.84
C CYS A 370 12.71 -3.39 11.40
N ARG A 371 12.14 -4.30 10.61
CA ARG A 371 12.85 -5.38 9.92
C ARG A 371 12.40 -5.43 8.47
N PRO A 372 12.81 -4.47 7.63
CA PRO A 372 12.43 -4.48 6.21
C PRO A 372 13.01 -5.70 5.48
N HIS A 373 12.27 -6.22 4.49
CA HIS A 373 12.68 -7.34 3.65
C HIS A 373 12.84 -6.95 2.17
N PHE A 374 11.88 -6.23 1.58
CA PHE A 374 11.85 -5.93 0.14
C PHE A 374 10.97 -4.71 -0.19
N ALA A 375 11.03 -4.25 -1.44
CA ALA A 375 10.20 -3.16 -1.98
C ALA A 375 10.26 -1.87 -1.13
N ASP A 376 9.10 -1.28 -0.82
CA ASP A 376 8.93 -0.02 -0.09
C ASP A 376 9.38 -0.09 1.37
N GLN A 377 9.52 -1.30 1.92
CA GLN A 377 9.83 -1.52 3.32
C GLN A 377 11.15 -0.85 3.74
N LEU A 378 12.15 -0.84 2.86
CA LEU A 378 13.46 -0.24 3.14
C LEU A 378 13.36 1.29 3.28
N SER A 379 12.66 1.95 2.35
CA SER A 379 12.38 3.39 2.44
C SER A 379 11.50 3.72 3.65
N ASN A 380 10.48 2.91 3.94
CA ASN A 380 9.60 3.12 5.08
C ASN A 380 10.38 3.02 6.41
N ALA A 381 11.24 2.01 6.55
CA ALA A 381 12.12 1.83 7.71
C ALA A 381 13.09 3.01 7.89
N ARG A 382 13.64 3.54 6.80
CA ARG A 382 14.48 4.75 6.84
C ARG A 382 13.71 5.96 7.37
N TYR A 383 12.47 6.17 6.93
CA TYR A 383 11.63 7.26 7.45
C TYR A 383 11.31 7.08 8.93
N LEU A 384 10.90 5.88 9.34
CA LEU A 384 10.59 5.53 10.73
C LEU A 384 11.78 5.79 11.67
N THR A 385 13.00 5.43 11.24
CA THR A 385 14.20 5.52 12.08
C THR A 385 14.90 6.87 12.03
N SER A 386 14.97 7.50 10.85
CA SER A 386 15.88 8.63 10.61
C SER A 386 15.14 9.96 10.53
N GLU A 387 14.01 10.00 9.81
CA GLU A 387 13.20 11.22 9.65
C GLU A 387 12.29 11.44 10.87
N TRP A 388 11.40 10.49 11.12
CA TRP A 388 10.38 10.60 12.17
C TRP A 388 10.92 10.18 13.54
N LYS A 389 11.97 9.34 13.57
CA LYS A 389 12.62 8.83 14.79
C LYS A 389 11.63 8.14 15.73
N VAL A 390 10.66 7.42 15.18
CA VAL A 390 9.62 6.68 15.89
C VAL A 390 9.83 5.16 15.86
N GLY A 391 10.98 4.72 15.33
CA GLY A 391 11.34 3.32 15.36
C GLY A 391 12.84 3.04 15.41
N LEU A 392 13.15 1.76 15.57
CA LEU A 392 14.49 1.17 15.64
C LEU A 392 14.65 0.14 14.53
N GLU A 393 15.72 0.17 13.75
CA GLU A 393 15.99 -0.86 12.73
C GLU A 393 16.97 -1.91 13.25
N ILE A 394 16.66 -3.18 12.99
CA ILE A 394 17.60 -4.29 13.16
C ILE A 394 18.28 -4.53 11.80
N GLU A 395 19.37 -3.79 11.54
CA GLU A 395 20.04 -3.74 10.22
C GLU A 395 20.87 -5.00 9.87
N ASN A 396 21.31 -5.78 10.86
CA ASN A 396 22.29 -6.87 10.71
C ASN A 396 21.66 -8.26 10.84
N VAL A 397 22.50 -9.31 10.87
CA VAL A 397 22.10 -10.69 11.16
C VAL A 397 21.16 -10.70 12.37
N LEU A 398 20.01 -11.34 12.20
CA LEU A 398 18.99 -11.43 13.22
C LEU A 398 19.43 -12.46 14.28
N ASP A 399 20.18 -12.01 15.29
CA ASP A 399 20.54 -12.81 16.45
C ASP A 399 19.71 -12.45 17.69
N ARG A 400 19.54 -13.41 18.59
CA ARG A 400 18.73 -13.26 19.81
C ARG A 400 19.14 -12.07 20.69
N GLY A 401 20.43 -11.71 20.72
CA GLY A 401 20.94 -10.61 21.53
C GLY A 401 20.54 -9.26 20.94
N SER A 402 20.72 -9.08 19.64
CA SER A 402 20.26 -7.89 18.92
C SER A 402 18.74 -7.70 19.03
N ILE A 403 17.98 -8.79 18.99
CA ILE A 403 16.52 -8.78 19.19
C ILE A 403 16.16 -8.34 20.61
N GLU A 404 16.74 -9.00 21.62
CA GLU A 404 16.51 -8.66 23.03
C GLU A 404 16.78 -7.17 23.31
N ILE A 405 17.94 -6.67 22.86
CA ILE A 405 18.34 -5.27 23.03
C ILE A 405 17.32 -4.33 22.37
N SER A 406 16.91 -4.62 21.13
CA SER A 406 15.97 -3.77 20.40
C SER A 406 14.59 -3.72 21.07
N ILE A 407 14.11 -4.87 21.56
CA ILE A 407 12.86 -4.97 22.30
C ILE A 407 12.94 -4.14 23.59
N ARG A 408 14.01 -4.29 24.36
CA ARG A 408 14.17 -3.55 25.63
C ARG A 408 14.32 -2.04 25.42
N ARG A 409 15.05 -1.62 24.38
CA ARG A 409 15.17 -0.20 24.00
C ARG A 409 13.82 0.45 23.69
N LEU A 410 12.96 -0.26 22.95
CA LEU A 410 11.63 0.22 22.58
C LEU A 410 10.65 0.20 23.77
N MET A 411 10.65 -0.89 24.55
CA MET A 411 9.59 -1.17 25.52
C MET A 411 9.91 -0.62 26.92
N VAL A 412 11.18 -0.61 27.32
CA VAL A 412 11.60 -0.34 28.70
C VAL A 412 12.37 0.98 28.83
N ASP A 413 13.30 1.23 27.92
CA ASP A 413 14.26 2.33 28.06
C ASP A 413 13.63 3.71 27.80
N ALA A 414 14.37 4.77 28.14
CA ALA A 414 13.94 6.16 27.92
C ALA A 414 13.73 6.46 26.43
N GLU A 415 14.55 5.91 25.55
CA GLU A 415 14.46 6.08 24.09
C GLU A 415 13.07 5.69 23.56
N GLY A 416 12.53 4.54 23.98
CA GLY A 416 11.18 4.10 23.62
C GLY A 416 10.08 5.02 24.13
N LYS A 417 10.25 5.66 25.29
CA LYS A 417 9.29 6.67 25.80
C LYS A 417 9.28 7.92 24.93
N GLU A 418 10.45 8.37 24.48
CA GLU A 418 10.55 9.51 23.56
C GLU A 418 9.95 9.17 22.18
N MET A 419 10.14 7.94 21.69
CA MET A 419 9.49 7.47 20.46
C MET A 419 7.97 7.49 20.58
N ARG A 420 7.40 7.04 21.71
CA ARG A 420 5.95 7.14 21.98
C ARG A 420 5.45 8.58 21.98
N GLN A 421 6.22 9.51 22.55
CA GLN A 421 5.85 10.94 22.51
C GLN A 421 5.82 11.47 21.07
N ARG A 422 6.84 11.15 20.26
CA ARG A 422 6.87 11.54 18.84
C ARG A 422 5.72 10.90 18.06
N MET A 423 5.43 9.62 18.32
CA MET A 423 4.28 8.93 17.73
C MET A 423 2.95 9.58 18.09
N SER A 424 2.77 10.02 19.34
CA SER A 424 1.56 10.76 19.74
C SER A 424 1.39 12.05 18.93
N VAL A 425 2.46 12.81 18.71
CA VAL A 425 2.41 14.03 17.90
C VAL A 425 2.04 13.72 16.44
N MET A 426 2.56 12.63 15.88
CA MET A 426 2.20 12.20 14.53
C MET A 426 0.75 11.74 14.44
N LYS A 427 0.27 10.98 15.44
CA LYS A 427 -1.13 10.59 15.57
C LYS A 427 -2.05 11.81 15.58
N ASP A 428 -1.76 12.81 16.41
CA ASP A 428 -2.56 14.03 16.51
C ASP A 428 -2.61 14.79 15.17
N LYS A 429 -1.50 14.84 14.43
CA LYS A 429 -1.44 15.45 13.09
C LYS A 429 -2.29 14.68 12.07
N LEU A 430 -2.25 13.35 12.09
CA LEU A 430 -3.11 12.54 11.22
C LEU A 430 -4.58 12.72 11.57
N GLU A 431 -4.92 12.71 12.86
CA GLU A 431 -6.29 12.92 13.31
C GLU A 431 -6.82 14.31 12.92
N ALA A 432 -6.00 15.34 13.01
CA ALA A 432 -6.34 16.69 12.53
C ALA A 432 -6.57 16.71 11.00
N GLY A 433 -5.77 15.99 10.22
CA GLY A 433 -5.93 15.87 8.77
C GLY A 433 -7.24 15.19 8.33
N LEU A 434 -7.84 14.38 9.21
CA LEU A 434 -9.11 13.69 8.98
C LEU A 434 -10.35 14.54 9.32
N GLN A 435 -10.20 15.59 10.13
CA GLN A 435 -11.31 16.48 10.50
C GLN A 435 -11.70 17.39 9.33
N LYS A 436 -12.90 17.98 9.39
CA LYS A 436 -13.35 18.99 8.43
C LYS A 436 -12.34 20.15 8.36
N GLY A 437 -11.89 20.52 7.17
CA GLY A 437 -10.81 21.49 6.96
C GLY A 437 -9.40 20.91 7.03
N GLY A 438 -9.24 19.62 7.35
CA GLY A 438 -7.97 18.90 7.34
C GLY A 438 -7.56 18.46 5.92
N SER A 439 -6.25 18.28 5.71
CA SER A 439 -5.67 18.01 4.38
C SER A 439 -6.26 16.77 3.67
N SER A 440 -6.36 15.65 4.37
CA SER A 440 -6.91 14.41 3.81
C SER A 440 -8.43 14.51 3.60
N TYR A 441 -9.15 15.21 4.48
CA TYR A 441 -10.58 15.46 4.32
C TYR A 441 -10.89 16.29 3.08
N GLU A 442 -10.16 17.40 2.88
CA GLU A 442 -10.34 18.25 1.70
C GLU A 442 -9.88 17.54 0.43
N SER A 443 -8.72 16.85 0.44
CA SER A 443 -8.26 16.08 -0.72
C SER A 443 -9.27 15.00 -1.15
N LEU A 444 -9.98 14.40 -0.21
CA LEU A 444 -11.08 13.48 -0.50
C LEU A 444 -12.29 14.20 -1.12
N ASN A 445 -12.67 15.37 -0.61
CA ASN A 445 -13.76 16.14 -1.21
C ASN A 445 -13.42 16.56 -2.64
N ASP A 446 -12.20 17.05 -2.86
CA ASP A 446 -11.69 17.43 -4.18
C ASP A 446 -11.69 16.22 -5.13
N LEU A 447 -11.29 15.03 -4.66
CA LEU A 447 -11.39 13.81 -5.45
C LEU A 447 -12.84 13.50 -5.82
N THR A 448 -13.78 13.59 -4.87
CA THR A 448 -15.19 13.28 -5.14
C THR A 448 -15.81 14.26 -6.14
N GLU A 449 -15.51 15.54 -6.02
CA GLU A 449 -15.94 16.57 -6.96
C GLU A 449 -15.32 16.32 -8.35
N PHE A 450 -14.03 16.03 -8.40
CA PHE A 450 -13.32 15.69 -9.62
C PHE A 450 -13.97 14.50 -10.35
N ILE A 451 -14.23 13.38 -9.65
CA ILE A 451 -14.87 12.20 -10.24
C ILE A 451 -16.26 12.54 -10.79
N SER A 452 -17.05 13.34 -10.07
CA SER A 452 -18.40 13.74 -10.51
C SER A 452 -18.39 14.61 -11.77
N GLN A 453 -17.33 15.37 -12.02
CA GLN A 453 -17.19 16.26 -13.18
C GLN A 453 -16.57 15.58 -14.42
N LEU A 454 -15.91 14.43 -14.27
CA LEU A 454 -15.29 13.69 -15.39
C LEU A 454 -16.26 13.40 -16.55
N PRO A 455 -17.50 12.92 -16.31
CA PRO A 455 -18.56 12.81 -17.31
C PRO A 455 -18.73 13.99 -18.27
N SER A 456 -18.79 15.22 -17.75
CA SER A 456 -19.03 16.42 -18.55
C SER A 456 -17.77 16.84 -19.30
N MET A 457 -16.59 16.68 -18.70
CA MET A 457 -15.31 16.96 -19.36
C MET A 457 -15.10 16.10 -20.61
N VAL A 458 -15.48 14.82 -20.57
CA VAL A 458 -15.38 13.92 -21.74
C VAL A 458 -16.39 14.31 -22.85
N GLN A 459 -17.55 14.85 -22.49
CA GLN A 459 -18.56 15.29 -23.47
C GLN A 459 -18.16 16.61 -24.14
N GLU A 460 -17.60 17.58 -23.42
CA GLU A 460 -17.11 18.84 -24.00
C GLU A 460 -15.97 18.60 -25.01
N VAL A 461 -15.07 17.65 -24.75
CA VAL A 461 -14.04 17.25 -25.72
C VAL A 461 -14.65 16.64 -27.00
N LYS A 462 -15.77 15.90 -26.90
CA LYS A 462 -16.49 15.36 -28.07
C LYS A 462 -17.24 16.44 -28.85
N VAL A 463 -17.77 17.46 -28.18
CA VAL A 463 -18.47 18.58 -28.83
C VAL A 463 -17.48 19.52 -29.55
N ASN A 464 -16.25 19.61 -29.05
CA ASN A 464 -15.17 20.40 -29.64
C ASN A 464 -14.25 19.60 -30.58
N ASP A 465 -14.62 18.36 -30.96
CA ASP A 465 -13.86 17.53 -31.91
C ASP A 465 -13.96 18.14 -33.33
N PRO A 466 -12.84 18.53 -34.00
CA PRO A 466 -12.88 19.31 -35.24
C PRO A 466 -13.44 18.58 -36.47
N ALA A 467 -13.83 17.30 -36.34
CA ALA A 467 -14.31 16.49 -37.46
C ALA A 467 -15.59 17.03 -38.14
N THR A 468 -16.27 18.03 -37.57
CA THR A 468 -17.42 18.72 -38.17
C THR A 468 -17.17 20.17 -38.60
N SER A 469 -15.93 20.69 -38.53
CA SER A 469 -15.63 22.00 -39.10
C SER A 469 -14.36 21.98 -39.97
N VAL A 470 -14.57 22.07 -41.28
CA VAL A 470 -13.49 22.30 -42.24
C VAL A 470 -12.95 23.72 -42.03
N SER A 471 -11.80 23.87 -41.37
CA SER A 471 -10.80 24.88 -41.73
C SER A 471 -9.44 24.60 -41.06
N LYS A 472 -8.39 24.75 -41.87
CA LYS A 472 -6.98 24.44 -41.58
C LYS A 472 -6.47 25.21 -40.35
N ASN A 473 -5.76 24.52 -39.45
CA ASN A 473 -4.45 24.93 -38.94
C ASN A 473 -3.74 23.73 -38.29
N LEU A 474 -2.56 23.39 -38.82
CA LEU A 474 -1.60 22.49 -38.19
C LEU A 474 -1.10 23.10 -36.88
N ILE A 475 -1.02 22.31 -35.81
CA ILE A 475 -0.03 22.53 -34.75
C ILE A 475 0.74 21.23 -34.62
N GLN A 476 1.96 21.24 -35.16
CA GLN A 476 2.98 20.21 -34.94
C GLN A 476 3.47 20.29 -33.49
N PHE A 477 3.49 19.17 -32.79
CA PHE A 477 4.35 18.98 -31.62
C PHE A 477 5.72 18.51 -32.11
N GLU A 478 6.59 19.45 -32.45
CA GLU A 478 8.04 19.24 -32.47
C GLU A 478 8.65 20.00 -31.30
N GLY A 479 9.45 19.31 -30.48
CA GLY A 479 10.33 19.97 -29.52
C GLY A 479 10.63 19.15 -28.27
N LEU A 480 11.64 18.28 -28.35
CA LEU A 480 12.62 18.02 -27.28
C LEU A 480 13.73 17.13 -27.84
N LYS A 481 14.60 17.73 -28.66
CA LYS A 481 16.01 17.36 -28.77
C LYS A 481 16.81 18.60 -28.43
N ASN A 482 17.87 18.39 -27.65
CA ASN A 482 18.90 19.33 -27.20
C ASN A 482 18.63 19.98 -25.83
N LEU A 483 19.26 19.41 -24.81
CA LEU A 483 20.27 20.12 -24.02
C LEU A 483 21.22 19.11 -23.37
N VAL A 484 22.51 19.40 -23.59
CA VAL A 484 23.71 18.75 -23.04
C VAL A 484 23.88 19.15 -21.58
#